data_AF-A0A4P9E8K8-F1
#
_entry.id   AF-A0A4P9E8K8-F1
#
_cell.length_a   1.000
_cell.length_b   1.000
_cell.length_c   1.000
_cell.angle_alpha   90.00
_cell.angle_beta   90.00
_cell.angle_gamma   90.00
#
_symmetry.space_group_name_H-M   'P 1'
#
loop_
_entity.id
_entity.type
_entity.pdbx_description
1 polymer ?
#
loop_
_entity_poly.entity_id
_entity_poly.type
_entity_poly.pdbx_seq_one_letter_code
_entity_poly.pdbx_strand_id
1 'polypeptide(L)'
;MPEEYWDEIRGIGKLYVEEELVVGIEPVLLVCIDDKNNRYLVMTYDSYNGIYIYRKIESDELLDMLENRNTMERTFRLGKRIYKTFIEENSNILGVEEYDSQTFSGSMLPDVGEYYEIHSEYIQKYIEKLRGCKINQR
;
A
#
# COMPACT_ATOMS: atom_id res chain seq x y z
N MET A 1 -17.45 8.13 -3.03
CA MET A 1 -16.85 8.58 -4.30
C MET A 1 -16.49 7.33 -5.07
N PRO A 2 -16.66 7.27 -6.41
CA PRO A 2 -16.11 6.15 -7.17
C PRO A 2 -14.60 6.12 -6.90
N GLU A 3 -14.05 4.93 -6.69
CA GLU A 3 -12.64 4.74 -6.39
C GLU A 3 -11.83 5.22 -7.60
N GLU A 4 -10.83 6.07 -7.36
CA GLU A 4 -10.03 6.69 -8.43
C GLU A 4 -9.09 5.63 -9.01
N TYR A 5 -9.13 5.42 -10.33
CA TYR A 5 -8.22 4.50 -11.01
C TYR A 5 -6.78 4.96 -10.76
N TRP A 6 -5.96 4.05 -10.27
CA TRP A 6 -4.55 4.31 -10.02
C TRP A 6 -3.68 3.79 -11.18
N ASP A 7 -3.61 2.47 -11.33
CA ASP A 7 -2.83 1.82 -12.39
C ASP A 7 -3.27 0.36 -12.61
N GLU A 8 -2.66 -0.34 -13.56
CA GLU A 8 -2.86 -1.76 -13.84
C GLU A 8 -1.54 -2.53 -13.68
N ILE A 9 -1.55 -3.55 -12.81
CA ILE A 9 -0.38 -4.38 -12.52
C ILE A 9 -0.57 -5.79 -13.05
N ARG A 10 0.44 -6.32 -13.74
CA ARG A 10 0.43 -7.70 -14.26
C ARG A 10 0.18 -8.71 -13.12
N GLY A 11 -0.83 -9.55 -13.30
CA GLY A 11 -1.18 -10.61 -12.35
C GLY A 11 -2.12 -10.16 -11.21
N ILE A 12 -2.34 -8.86 -11.04
CA ILE A 12 -3.32 -8.30 -10.09
C ILE A 12 -4.54 -7.78 -10.84
N GLY A 13 -4.30 -7.01 -11.91
CA GLY A 13 -5.33 -6.28 -12.64
C GLY A 13 -5.34 -4.81 -12.26
N LYS A 14 -6.51 -4.18 -12.41
CA LYS A 14 -6.67 -2.75 -12.14
C LYS A 14 -6.68 -2.51 -10.64
N LEU A 15 -6.01 -1.43 -10.26
CA LEU A 15 -5.95 -0.95 -8.89
C LEU A 15 -6.60 0.42 -8.82
N TYR A 16 -7.34 0.61 -7.75
CA TYR A 16 -8.02 1.86 -7.45
C TYR A 16 -7.54 2.35 -6.09
N VAL A 17 -7.34 3.66 -5.96
CA VAL A 17 -6.98 4.26 -4.68
C VAL A 17 -8.17 4.11 -3.74
N GLU A 18 -7.98 3.34 -2.68
CA GLU A 18 -8.91 3.27 -1.55
C GLU A 18 -8.67 4.44 -0.61
N GLU A 19 -7.40 4.71 -0.30
CA GLU A 19 -7.02 5.79 0.61
C GLU A 19 -5.60 6.31 0.38
N GLU A 20 -5.40 7.62 0.46
CA GLU A 20 -4.07 8.27 0.48
C GLU A 20 -3.62 8.49 1.91
N LEU A 21 -2.54 7.82 2.32
CA LEU A 21 -2.03 7.88 3.69
C LEU A 21 -1.02 9.01 3.90
N VAL A 22 -0.19 9.27 2.89
CA VAL A 22 0.83 10.33 2.88
C VAL A 22 0.77 11.03 1.52
N VAL A 23 0.48 12.32 1.53
CA VAL A 23 0.29 13.13 0.32
C VAL A 23 1.47 14.09 0.12
N GLY A 24 2.10 14.05 -1.06
CA GLY A 24 3.08 15.02 -1.53
C GLY A 24 2.58 15.77 -2.78
N ILE A 25 3.47 16.04 -3.74
CA ILE A 25 3.05 16.40 -5.11
C ILE A 25 2.30 15.23 -5.75
N GLU A 26 2.71 14.01 -5.40
CA GLU A 26 2.05 12.74 -5.70
C GLU A 26 1.88 11.95 -4.39
N PRO A 27 0.94 10.99 -4.31
CA PRO A 27 0.80 10.11 -3.15
C PRO A 27 2.07 9.30 -2.90
N VAL A 28 2.61 9.39 -1.70
CA VAL A 28 3.85 8.69 -1.29
C VAL A 28 3.54 7.31 -0.73
N LEU A 29 2.50 7.24 0.12
CA LEU A 29 2.01 6.01 0.71
C LEU A 29 0.49 5.99 0.58
N LEU A 30 -0.05 4.92 0.02
CA LEU A 30 -1.47 4.78 -0.26
C LEU A 30 -1.92 3.33 -0.10
N VAL A 31 -3.23 3.18 0.00
CA VAL A 31 -3.90 1.89 0.02
C VAL A 31 -4.67 1.76 -1.28
N CYS A 32 -4.40 0.68 -2.02
CA CYS A 32 -5.13 0.35 -3.23
C CYS A 32 -5.97 -0.90 -3.03
N ILE A 33 -7.02 -1.01 -3.82
CA ILE A 33 -7.84 -2.22 -3.92
C ILE A 33 -7.94 -2.69 -5.37
N ASP A 34 -7.96 -4.01 -5.56
CA ASP A 34 -8.20 -4.60 -6.88
C ASP A 34 -9.68 -4.86 -7.14
N ASP A 35 -10.01 -5.29 -8.37
CA ASP A 35 -11.37 -5.67 -8.80
C ASP A 35 -12.02 -6.77 -7.93
N LYS A 36 -11.23 -7.47 -7.10
CA LYS A 36 -11.68 -8.52 -6.18
C LYS A 36 -11.73 -8.04 -4.73
N ASN A 37 -11.57 -6.74 -4.51
CA ASN A 37 -11.55 -6.09 -3.19
C ASN A 37 -10.41 -6.59 -2.28
N ASN A 38 -9.31 -7.08 -2.87
CA ASN A 38 -8.08 -7.31 -2.10
C ASN A 38 -7.39 -5.98 -1.89
N ARG A 39 -6.85 -5.78 -0.69
CA ARG A 39 -6.17 -4.54 -0.31
C ARG A 39 -4.66 -4.66 -0.40
N TYR A 40 -4.02 -3.60 -0.85
CA TYR A 40 -2.58 -3.49 -1.02
C TYR A 40 -2.08 -2.21 -0.36
N LEU A 41 -1.02 -2.32 0.43
CA LEU A 41 -0.24 -1.17 0.87
C LEU A 41 0.80 -0.87 -0.21
N VAL A 42 0.79 0.34 -0.74
CA VAL A 42 1.61 0.76 -1.87
C VAL A 42 2.42 1.99 -1.46
N MET A 43 3.72 1.97 -1.77
CA MET A 43 4.62 3.10 -1.61
C MET A 43 5.23 3.48 -2.96
N THR A 44 5.18 4.77 -3.28
CA THR A 44 5.85 5.33 -4.45
C THR A 44 7.33 5.51 -4.14
N TYR A 45 8.19 4.81 -4.90
CA TYR A 45 9.65 4.96 -4.78
C TYR A 45 10.20 5.86 -5.90
N ASP A 46 9.77 5.60 -7.14
CA ASP A 46 10.12 6.42 -8.31
C ASP A 46 9.00 6.31 -9.36
N SER A 47 8.04 7.23 -9.30
CA SER A 47 6.87 7.25 -10.19
C SER A 47 7.25 7.48 -11.66
N TYR A 48 8.28 8.29 -11.93
CA TYR A 48 8.76 8.53 -13.29
C TYR A 48 9.24 7.26 -13.98
N ASN A 49 9.81 6.33 -13.21
CA ASN A 49 10.26 5.03 -13.70
C ASN A 49 9.27 3.89 -13.40
N GLY A 50 8.06 4.21 -12.93
CA GLY A 50 7.02 3.23 -12.59
C GLY A 50 7.44 2.25 -11.50
N ILE A 51 8.24 2.68 -10.53
CA ILE A 51 8.73 1.88 -9.41
C ILE A 51 7.89 2.15 -8.18
N TYR A 52 7.03 1.18 -7.88
CA TYR A 52 6.19 1.11 -6.69
C TYR A 52 6.57 -0.12 -5.89
N ILE A 53 6.64 0.03 -4.57
CA ILE A 53 6.86 -1.07 -3.63
C ILE A 53 5.53 -1.36 -2.96
N TYR A 54 5.06 -2.60 -3.07
CA TYR A 54 3.75 -2.94 -2.53
C TYR A 54 3.68 -4.35 -1.97
N ARG A 55 2.66 -4.57 -1.14
CA ARG A 55 2.24 -5.91 -0.74
C ARG A 55 0.74 -5.95 -0.48
N LYS A 56 0.18 -7.16 -0.55
CA LYS A 56 -1.15 -7.41 -0.01
C LYS A 56 -1.14 -7.20 1.52
N ILE A 57 -2.16 -6.53 2.04
CA ILE A 57 -2.29 -6.19 3.46
C ILE A 57 -3.71 -6.48 3.97
N GLU A 58 -3.81 -7.00 5.18
CA GLU A 58 -5.10 -7.19 5.86
C GLU A 58 -5.49 -5.94 6.67
N SER A 59 -6.79 -5.72 6.88
CA SER A 59 -7.28 -4.55 7.63
C SER A 59 -6.67 -4.42 9.02
N ASP A 60 -6.39 -5.54 9.69
CA ASP A 60 -5.84 -5.58 11.05
C ASP A 60 -4.38 -5.09 11.06
N GLU A 61 -3.58 -5.52 10.10
CA GLU A 61 -2.19 -5.09 9.95
C GLU A 61 -2.11 -3.60 9.58
N LEU A 62 -3.03 -3.14 8.72
CA LEU A 62 -3.13 -1.74 8.34
C LEU A 62 -3.54 -0.86 9.55
N LEU A 63 -4.53 -1.30 10.32
CA LEU A 63 -4.95 -0.61 11.55
C LEU A 63 -3.81 -0.53 12.57
N ASP A 64 -3.05 -1.61 12.76
CA ASP A 64 -1.92 -1.62 13.68
C ASP A 64 -0.84 -0.61 13.24
N MET A 65 -0.63 -0.40 11.94
CA MET A 65 0.25 0.66 11.43
C MET A 65 -0.31 2.05 11.71
N LEU A 66 -1.57 2.31 11.33
CA LEU A 66 -2.20 3.63 11.45
C LEU A 66 -2.41 4.07 12.91
N GLU A 67 -2.49 3.11 13.84
CA GLU A 67 -2.64 3.36 15.28
C GLU A 67 -1.30 3.28 16.04
N ASN A 68 -0.18 3.30 15.34
CA ASN A 68 1.18 3.28 15.91
C ASN A 68 1.48 2.08 16.81
N ARG A 69 0.87 0.94 16.52
CA ARG A 69 1.19 -0.36 17.15
C ARG A 69 2.29 -1.10 16.40
N ASN A 70 2.47 -0.80 15.11
CA ASN A 70 3.57 -1.25 14.27
C ASN A 70 4.17 -0.08 13.49
N THR A 71 5.48 -0.11 13.25
CA THR A 71 6.17 0.85 12.36
C THR A 71 5.82 0.57 10.90
N MET A 72 5.91 1.59 10.04
CA MET A 72 5.61 1.44 8.61
C MET A 72 6.49 0.37 7.92
N GLU A 73 7.79 0.38 8.21
CA GLU A 73 8.75 -0.61 7.69
C GLU A 73 8.35 -2.03 8.08
N ARG A 74 8.09 -2.23 9.38
CA ARG A 74 7.67 -3.53 9.91
C ARG A 74 6.39 -4.01 9.24
N THR A 75 5.44 -3.12 8.96
CA THR A 75 4.20 -3.45 8.25
C THR A 75 4.47 -4.01 6.86
N PHE A 76 5.45 -3.49 6.11
CA PHE A 76 5.89 -4.12 4.85
C PHE A 76 6.52 -5.49 5.08
N ARG A 77 7.29 -5.68 6.17
CA ARG A 77 7.92 -6.96 6.50
C ARG A 77 7.00 -8.01 7.12
N LEU A 78 5.80 -7.69 7.57
CA LEU A 78 4.87 -8.69 8.13
C LEU A 78 4.35 -9.67 7.07
N GLY A 79 4.22 -9.24 5.82
CA GLY A 79 3.84 -10.11 4.71
C GLY A 79 4.96 -11.10 4.36
N LYS A 80 4.63 -12.21 3.69
CA LYS A 80 5.66 -13.14 3.18
C LYS A 80 6.45 -12.55 1.99
N ARG A 81 5.78 -11.73 1.19
CA ARG A 81 6.28 -11.20 -0.07
C ARG A 81 6.15 -9.69 -0.13
N ILE A 82 7.12 -9.07 -0.77
CA ILE A 82 7.09 -7.68 -1.23
C ILE A 82 7.27 -7.70 -2.73
N TYR A 83 6.58 -6.81 -3.42
CA TYR A 83 6.61 -6.70 -4.86
C TYR A 83 7.15 -5.34 -5.25
N LYS A 84 7.89 -5.32 -6.37
CA LYS A 84 8.39 -4.11 -7.00
C LYS A 84 7.91 -4.07 -8.43
N THR A 85 7.37 -2.94 -8.87
CA THR A 85 6.97 -2.76 -10.26
C THR A 85 8.10 -2.22 -11.13
N PHE A 86 7.94 -2.38 -12.44
CA PHE A 86 8.76 -1.74 -13.46
C PHE A 86 7.95 -1.46 -14.73
N ILE A 87 8.36 -0.46 -15.50
CA ILE A 87 7.80 -0.22 -16.83
C ILE A 87 8.31 -1.29 -17.79
N GLU A 88 7.40 -2.01 -18.43
CA GLU A 88 7.73 -2.96 -19.49
C GLU A 88 7.60 -2.29 -20.86
N GLU A 89 8.59 -2.48 -21.73
CA GLU A 89 8.57 -1.88 -23.07
C GLU A 89 7.33 -2.32 -23.86
N ASN A 90 6.63 -1.34 -24.45
CA ASN A 90 5.42 -1.53 -25.25
C ASN A 90 4.21 -2.09 -24.48
N SER A 91 4.20 -2.01 -23.15
CA SER A 91 3.06 -2.34 -22.30
C SER A 91 2.56 -1.11 -21.56
N ASN A 92 1.24 -0.97 -21.45
CA ASN A 92 0.61 0.00 -20.54
C ASN A 92 0.32 -0.62 -19.16
N ILE A 93 0.77 -1.85 -18.93
CA ILE A 93 0.60 -2.59 -17.68
C ILE A 93 1.98 -2.73 -17.05
N LEU A 94 2.08 -2.41 -15.76
CA LEU A 94 3.32 -2.53 -15.00
C LEU A 94 3.72 -4.00 -14.85
N GLY A 95 5.00 -4.27 -15.12
CA GLY A 95 5.65 -5.54 -14.77
C GLY A 95 5.89 -5.65 -13.27
N VAL A 96 6.14 -6.87 -12.79
CA VAL A 96 6.33 -7.15 -11.35
C VAL A 96 7.51 -8.07 -11.12
N GLU A 97 8.32 -7.72 -10.11
CA GLU A 97 9.30 -8.58 -9.49
C GLU A 97 8.85 -8.94 -8.06
N GLU A 98 8.94 -10.23 -7.70
CA GLU A 98 8.59 -10.74 -6.37
C GLU A 98 9.84 -10.98 -5.52
N TYR A 99 9.79 -10.52 -4.26
CA TYR A 99 10.88 -10.65 -3.31
C TYR A 99 10.39 -11.26 -1.99
N ASP A 100 11.30 -11.95 -1.28
CA ASP A 100 11.09 -12.28 0.12
C ASP A 100 11.16 -11.01 0.98
N SER A 101 10.13 -10.79 1.81
CA SER A 101 10.00 -9.55 2.58
C SER A 101 11.08 -9.37 3.65
N GLN A 102 11.64 -10.47 4.17
CA GLN A 102 12.66 -10.40 5.22
C GLN A 102 14.02 -10.00 4.66
N THR A 103 14.26 -10.29 3.38
CA THR A 103 15.54 -9.98 2.71
C THR A 103 15.46 -8.84 1.71
N PHE A 104 14.27 -8.28 1.44
CA PHE A 104 14.11 -7.10 0.58
C PHE A 104 14.90 -5.91 1.13
N SER A 105 15.52 -5.14 0.24
CA SER A 105 16.42 -4.04 0.61
C SER A 105 15.70 -3.01 1.48
N GLY A 106 16.16 -2.82 2.71
CA GLY A 106 15.60 -1.82 3.62
C GLY A 106 15.76 -0.39 3.12
N SER A 107 16.74 -0.13 2.24
CA SER A 107 16.92 1.20 1.62
C SER A 107 15.79 1.61 0.69
N MET A 108 14.90 0.68 0.33
CA MET A 108 13.72 0.92 -0.52
C MET A 108 12.42 0.84 0.29
N LEU A 109 12.50 0.81 1.61
CA LEU A 109 11.35 0.80 2.52
C LEU A 109 11.37 2.08 3.38
N PRO A 110 10.28 2.37 4.12
CA PRO A 110 10.31 3.39 5.16
C PRO A 110 11.46 3.14 6.15
N ASP A 111 11.95 4.21 6.77
CA ASP A 111 13.04 4.12 7.73
C ASP A 111 12.67 3.22 8.92
N VAL A 112 13.66 2.46 9.40
CA VAL A 112 13.48 1.52 10.49
C VAL A 112 13.16 2.27 11.78
N GLY A 113 12.05 1.91 12.43
CA GLY A 113 11.61 2.54 13.68
C GLY A 113 10.57 3.65 13.49
N GLU A 114 10.30 4.06 12.26
CA GLU A 114 9.37 5.17 11.99
C GLU A 114 7.91 4.71 12.04
N TYR A 115 7.14 5.44 12.83
CA TYR A 115 5.70 5.26 13.00
C TYR A 115 4.91 6.17 12.07
N TYR A 116 3.62 5.89 11.91
CA TYR A 116 2.74 6.73 11.13
C TYR A 116 2.21 7.91 11.99
N GLU A 117 2.80 9.10 11.81
CA GLU A 117 2.51 10.25 12.68
C GLU A 117 1.47 11.23 12.13
N ILE A 118 0.87 10.94 10.98
CA ILE A 118 -0.13 11.83 10.38
C ILE A 118 -1.45 11.68 11.13
N HIS A 119 -1.84 12.74 11.82
CA HIS A 119 -3.10 12.83 12.55
C HIS A 119 -4.01 13.87 11.88
N SER A 120 -4.99 13.39 11.11
CA SER A 120 -6.00 14.25 10.48
C SER A 120 -7.39 13.66 10.65
N GLU A 121 -8.43 14.51 10.60
CA GLU A 121 -9.83 14.03 10.64
C GLU A 121 -10.13 13.06 9.49
N TYR A 122 -9.46 13.27 8.36
CA TYR A 122 -9.53 12.42 7.19
C TYR A 122 -9.07 10.98 7.49
N ILE A 123 -7.85 10.84 8.03
CA ILE A 123 -7.31 9.52 8.41
C ILE A 123 -8.10 8.91 9.56
N GLN A 124 -8.57 9.71 10.51
CA GLN A 124 -9.40 9.23 11.61
C GLN A 124 -10.70 8.58 11.10
N LYS A 125 -11.37 9.19 10.12
CA LYS A 125 -12.55 8.61 9.46
C LYS A 125 -12.23 7.30 8.75
N TYR A 126 -11.05 7.21 8.13
CA TYR A 126 -10.62 5.97 7.49
C TYR A 126 -10.36 4.85 8.51
N ILE A 127 -9.70 5.13 9.63
CA ILE A 127 -9.52 4.18 10.75
C ILE A 127 -10.90 3.69 11.26
N GLU A 128 -11.87 4.60 11.41
CA GLU A 128 -13.24 4.24 11.81
C GLU A 128 -13.94 3.34 10.78
N LYS A 129 -13.79 3.63 9.48
CA LYS A 129 -14.30 2.77 8.38
C LYS A 129 -13.70 1.37 8.47
N LEU A 130 -12.38 1.25 8.62
CA LEU A 130 -11.68 -0.04 8.73
C LEU A 130 -12.16 -0.84 9.94
N ARG A 131 -12.40 -0.19 11.08
CA ARG A 131 -12.99 -0.83 12.28
C ARG A 131 -14.44 -1.26 12.05
N GLY A 132 -15.25 -0.44 11.38
CA GLY A 132 -16.64 -0.74 11.04
C GLY A 132 -16.78 -1.97 10.13
N CYS A 133 -15.85 -2.17 9.20
CA CYS A 133 -15.80 -3.37 8.36
C CYS A 133 -15.64 -4.67 9.17
N LYS A 134 -15.00 -4.64 10.34
CA LYS A 134 -14.85 -5.83 11.20
C LYS A 134 -16.17 -6.31 11.80
N ILE A 135 -17.14 -5.42 11.99
CA ILE A 135 -18.41 -5.75 12.64
C ILE A 135 -19.32 -6.54 11.68
N ASN A 136 -19.19 -6.31 10.37
CA ASN A 136 -20.06 -6.89 9.34
C ASN A 136 -19.54 -8.20 8.73
N GLN A 137 -18.44 -8.76 9.25
CA GLN A 137 -17.83 -10.02 8.77
C GLN A 137 -17.98 -11.19 9.78
N ARG A 138 -18.86 -11.08 10.77
CA ARG A 138 -19.19 -12.13 11.74
C ARG A 138 -20.58 -12.73 11.50
#